data_AF-A0A660U1W7-F1
#
_entry.id   AF-A0A660U1W7-F1
#
_cell.length_a   1.000
_cell.length_b   1.000
_cell.length_c   1.000
_cell.angle_alpha   90.00
_cell.angle_beta   90.00
_cell.angle_gamma   90.00
#
_symmetry.space_group_name_H-M   'P 1'
#
loop_
_entity.id
_entity.type
_entity.pdbx_description
1 polymer ?
#
loop_
_entity_poly.entity_id
_entity_poly.type
_entity_poly.pdbx_seq_one_letter_code
_entity_poly.pdbx_strand_id
1 'polypeptide(L)'
;MEGEVEPDTEIVEVRVDGETFSEAYKHQARAVSIQDMRSVEILTEKREVLATRFMEDAPLYIEHLKKGFYASADLLRDFEREEEGHKMLAQSSETLKAFLDHIKNVARYVPAPESQTVKAGVKEFVEKLNGLAEEIIVGEEEMDSMLVGDLIEYELIPLLDEWKERFKDSVKKGR
;
A
#
# COMPACT_ATOMS: atom_id res chain seq x y z
N MET A 1 10.53 29.81 20.87
CA MET A 1 9.29 29.03 20.71
C MET A 1 9.73 27.58 20.72
N GLU A 2 9.73 26.96 21.89
CA GLU A 2 9.93 25.51 22.01
C GLU A 2 8.55 24.89 21.86
N GLY A 3 8.19 24.52 20.63
CA GLY A 3 7.12 23.58 20.41
C GLY A 3 7.69 22.20 20.68
N GLU A 4 7.47 21.66 21.89
CA GLU A 4 7.70 20.23 22.11
C GLU A 4 6.75 19.48 21.17
N VAL A 5 7.31 18.82 20.15
CA VAL A 5 6.56 17.87 19.34
C VAL A 5 6.22 16.72 20.28
N GLU A 6 4.92 16.48 20.47
CA GLU A 6 4.46 15.36 21.31
C GLU A 6 5.11 14.06 20.82
N PRO A 7 5.62 13.21 21.73
CA PRO A 7 6.16 11.91 21.35
C PRO A 7 5.11 11.09 20.60
N ASP A 8 5.57 10.27 19.66
CA ASP A 8 4.73 9.42 18.79
C ASP A 8 3.75 10.16 17.87
N THR A 9 4.07 11.41 17.53
CA THR A 9 3.40 12.16 16.45
C THR A 9 4.27 12.29 15.21
N GLU A 10 3.62 12.41 14.05
CA GLU A 10 4.24 12.66 12.74
C GLU A 10 3.73 14.01 12.21
N ILE A 11 4.59 14.75 11.51
CA ILE A 11 4.19 16.00 10.85
C ILE A 11 3.32 15.63 9.64
N VAL A 12 2.07 16.09 9.64
CA VAL A 12 1.12 15.86 8.55
C VAL A 12 0.94 17.08 7.66
N GLU A 13 1.17 18.27 8.22
CA GLU A 13 0.98 19.53 7.50
C GLU A 13 1.86 20.62 8.09
N VAL A 14 2.42 21.46 7.22
CA VAL A 14 3.07 22.72 7.60
C VAL A 14 2.24 23.83 7.00
N ARG A 15 1.84 24.81 7.82
CA ARG A 15 1.15 26.02 7.34
C ARG A 15 2.02 27.24 7.56
N VAL A 16 2.04 28.12 6.56
CA VAL A 16 2.67 29.43 6.60
C VAL A 16 1.57 30.46 6.44
N ASP A 17 1.40 31.34 7.42
CA ASP A 17 0.35 32.37 7.43
C ASP A 17 -1.07 31.82 7.24
N GLY A 18 -1.32 30.62 7.75
CA GLY A 18 -2.60 29.92 7.67
C GLY A 18 -2.82 29.09 6.39
N GLU A 19 -1.90 29.14 5.43
CA GLU A 19 -1.97 28.36 4.19
C GLU A 19 -1.02 27.16 4.20
N THR A 20 -1.48 26.02 3.68
CA THR A 20 -0.65 24.81 3.55
C THR A 20 0.57 25.10 2.66
N PHE A 21 1.75 24.89 3.21
CA PHE A 21 3.00 24.99 2.49
C PHE A 21 3.45 23.61 2.00
N SER A 22 3.75 23.52 0.70
CA SER A 22 4.32 22.33 0.07
C SER A 22 5.46 22.74 -0.84
N GLU A 23 6.59 22.04 -0.78
CA GLU A 23 7.71 22.28 -1.70
C GLU A 23 7.36 21.75 -3.10
N ALA A 24 7.33 22.63 -4.10
CA ALA A 24 7.26 22.26 -5.51
C ALA A 24 8.61 21.72 -6.03
N TYR A 25 9.71 22.12 -5.41
CA TYR A 25 11.05 21.60 -5.68
C TYR A 25 11.90 21.64 -4.41
N LYS A 26 12.91 20.76 -4.37
CA LYS A 26 13.78 20.58 -3.20
C LYS A 26 14.38 21.90 -2.73
N HIS A 27 14.25 22.19 -1.43
CA HIS A 27 14.77 23.39 -0.77
C HIS A 27 14.10 24.72 -1.19
N GLN A 28 12.93 24.68 -1.82
CA GLN A 28 12.14 25.88 -2.11
C GLN A 28 11.88 26.70 -0.84
N ALA A 29 11.76 26.06 0.32
CA ALA A 29 11.56 26.75 1.60
C ALA A 29 12.60 27.85 1.89
N ARG A 30 13.82 27.75 1.34
CA ARG A 30 14.87 28.78 1.51
C ARG A 30 14.56 30.10 0.82
N ALA A 31 13.66 30.10 -0.17
CA ALA A 31 13.23 31.29 -0.87
C ALA A 31 12.10 32.05 -0.13
N VAL A 32 11.53 31.44 0.91
CA VAL A 32 10.50 32.08 1.73
C VAL A 32 11.17 33.13 2.63
N SER A 33 10.79 34.39 2.44
CA SER A 33 11.27 35.50 3.26
C SER A 33 10.68 35.40 4.66
N ILE A 34 11.54 35.18 5.67
CA ILE A 34 11.12 35.13 7.08
C ILE A 34 10.58 36.51 7.53
N GLN A 35 11.02 37.60 6.90
CA GLN A 35 10.62 38.96 7.27
C GLN A 35 9.14 39.24 6.98
N ASP A 36 8.55 38.52 6.02
CA ASP A 36 7.15 38.70 5.60
C ASP A 36 6.21 37.68 6.27
N MET A 37 6.77 36.73 6.99
CA MET A 37 6.07 35.60 7.59
C MET A 37 5.53 35.94 8.97
N ARG A 38 4.22 35.75 9.18
CA ARG A 38 3.52 36.04 10.44
C ARG A 38 3.44 34.82 11.35
N SER A 39 3.17 33.64 10.80
CA SER A 39 3.08 32.39 11.56
C SER A 39 3.59 31.18 10.78
N VAL A 40 4.15 30.22 11.52
CA VAL A 40 4.36 28.84 11.06
C VAL A 40 3.68 27.92 12.03
N GLU A 41 2.80 27.09 11.49
CA GLU A 41 2.08 26.07 12.25
C GLU A 41 2.52 24.70 11.74
N ILE A 42 2.96 23.85 12.66
CA ILE A 42 3.28 22.45 12.37
C ILE A 42 2.14 21.63 12.95
N LEU A 43 1.34 21.04 12.08
CA LEU A 43 0.29 20.12 12.50
C LEU A 43 0.89 18.72 12.54
N THR A 44 0.75 18.08 13.69
CA THR A 44 1.14 16.70 13.89
C THR A 44 -0.06 15.83 14.20
N GLU A 45 -0.01 14.57 13.78
CA GLU A 45 -0.98 13.56 14.19
C GLU A 45 -0.29 12.39 14.84
N LYS A 46 -0.98 11.72 15.76
CA LYS A 46 -0.49 10.49 16.39
C LYS A 46 -0.32 9.39 15.34
N ARG A 47 0.78 8.66 15.40
CA ARG A 47 1.06 7.51 14.53
C ARG A 47 -0.07 6.47 14.53
N GLU A 48 -0.72 6.29 15.68
CA GLU A 48 -1.89 5.42 15.84
C GLU A 48 -3.07 5.82 14.95
N VAL A 49 -3.36 7.12 14.88
CA VAL A 49 -4.47 7.66 14.06
C VAL A 49 -4.16 7.46 12.59
N LEU A 50 -2.94 7.78 12.16
CA LEU A 50 -2.47 7.56 10.79
C LEU A 50 -2.49 6.08 10.42
N ALA A 51 -2.04 5.21 11.33
CA ALA A 51 -2.02 3.78 11.11
C ALA A 51 -3.43 3.20 10.97
N THR A 52 -4.36 3.64 11.82
CA THR A 52 -5.76 3.23 11.75
C THR A 52 -6.39 3.68 10.43
N ARG A 53 -6.23 4.95 10.03
CA ARG A 53 -6.72 5.45 8.74
C ARG A 53 -6.17 4.65 7.56
N PHE A 54 -4.85 4.37 7.56
CA PHE A 54 -4.26 3.54 6.52
C PHE A 54 -4.90 2.14 6.45
N MET A 55 -5.21 1.51 7.59
CA MET A 55 -5.88 0.20 7.60
C MET A 55 -7.34 0.28 7.11
N GLU A 56 -8.02 1.41 7.33
CA GLU A 56 -9.35 1.69 6.76
C GLU A 56 -9.28 1.83 5.22
N ASP A 57 -8.20 2.42 4.70
CA ASP A 57 -7.97 2.62 3.26
C ASP A 57 -7.34 1.41 2.56
N ALA A 58 -6.71 0.49 3.29
CA ALA A 58 -6.03 -0.69 2.75
C ALA A 58 -6.86 -1.51 1.73
N PRO A 59 -8.18 -1.73 1.92
CA PRO A 59 -9.01 -2.37 0.91
C PRO A 59 -9.02 -1.67 -0.45
N LEU A 60 -8.94 -0.33 -0.48
CA LEU A 60 -8.89 0.45 -1.72
C LEU A 60 -7.55 0.25 -2.44
N TYR A 61 -6.46 0.16 -1.69
CA TYR A 61 -5.14 -0.16 -2.27
C TYR A 61 -5.14 -1.55 -2.92
N ILE A 62 -5.77 -2.55 -2.28
CA ILE A 62 -5.92 -3.90 -2.87
C ILE A 62 -6.74 -3.84 -4.16
N GLU A 63 -7.83 -3.06 -4.20
CA GLU A 63 -8.60 -2.86 -5.43
C GLU A 63 -7.78 -2.25 -6.57
N HIS A 64 -6.91 -1.28 -6.27
CA HIS A 64 -6.01 -0.72 -7.28
C HIS A 64 -4.96 -1.70 -7.75
N LEU A 65 -4.38 -2.47 -6.82
CA LEU A 65 -3.40 -3.51 -7.14
C LEU A 65 -3.97 -4.57 -8.09
N LYS A 66 -5.21 -5.02 -7.83
CA LYS A 66 -5.90 -6.00 -8.68
C LYS A 66 -6.01 -5.54 -10.14
N LYS A 67 -6.19 -4.25 -10.41
CA LYS A 67 -6.27 -3.73 -11.79
C LYS A 67 -4.99 -3.99 -12.58
N GLY A 68 -3.83 -3.91 -11.94
CA GLY A 68 -2.54 -4.24 -12.56
C GLY A 68 -2.43 -5.72 -12.90
N PHE A 69 -2.84 -6.59 -11.97
CA PHE A 69 -2.86 -8.04 -12.20
C PHE A 69 -3.88 -8.45 -13.27
N TYR A 70 -5.07 -7.86 -13.31
CA TYR A 70 -6.04 -8.08 -14.39
C TYR A 70 -5.44 -7.71 -15.75
N ALA A 71 -4.87 -6.49 -15.86
CA ALA A 71 -4.23 -6.06 -17.09
C ALA A 71 -3.09 -6.99 -17.49
N SER A 72 -2.30 -7.47 -16.53
CA SER A 72 -1.25 -8.45 -16.77
C SER A 72 -1.80 -9.77 -17.34
N ALA A 73 -2.83 -10.34 -16.71
CA ALA A 73 -3.44 -11.60 -17.15
C ALA A 73 -4.02 -11.49 -18.57
N ASP A 74 -4.69 -10.38 -18.87
CA ASP A 74 -5.23 -10.12 -20.21
C ASP A 74 -4.12 -10.06 -21.27
N LEU A 75 -3.00 -9.39 -20.98
CA LEU A 75 -1.88 -9.22 -21.90
C LEU A 75 -1.08 -10.50 -22.10
N LEU A 76 -0.93 -11.32 -21.06
CA LEU A 76 -0.20 -12.59 -21.15
C LEU A 76 -0.89 -13.60 -22.09
N ARG A 77 -2.20 -13.50 -22.28
CA ARG A 77 -2.95 -14.33 -23.22
C ARG A 77 -2.95 -13.79 -24.65
N ASP A 78 -2.39 -12.60 -24.86
CA ASP A 78 -2.22 -11.97 -26.16
C ASP A 78 -0.77 -12.17 -26.63
N PHE A 79 -0.57 -13.10 -27.57
CA PHE A 79 0.75 -13.42 -28.13
C PHE A 79 1.51 -12.22 -28.69
N GLU A 80 0.82 -11.16 -29.14
CA GLU A 80 1.49 -9.96 -29.66
C GLU A 80 1.96 -9.01 -28.55
N ARG A 81 1.45 -9.20 -27.32
CA ARG A 81 1.63 -8.28 -26.19
C ARG A 81 2.13 -8.97 -24.92
N GLU A 82 2.55 -10.22 -25.03
CA GLU A 82 3.02 -11.03 -23.91
C GLU A 82 4.12 -10.33 -23.10
N GLU A 83 5.10 -9.69 -23.77
CA GLU A 83 6.17 -8.93 -23.10
C GLU A 83 5.63 -7.77 -22.24
N GLU A 84 4.58 -7.08 -22.70
CA GLU A 84 3.90 -6.05 -21.91
C GLU A 84 3.20 -6.66 -20.69
N GLY A 85 2.63 -7.86 -20.86
CA GLY A 85 2.02 -8.64 -19.78
C GLY A 85 3.03 -8.96 -18.68
N HIS A 86 4.16 -9.55 -19.03
CA HIS A 86 5.27 -9.84 -18.10
C HIS A 86 5.76 -8.59 -17.36
N LYS A 87 5.90 -7.47 -18.06
CA LYS A 87 6.28 -6.20 -17.46
C LYS A 87 5.23 -5.71 -16.45
N MET A 88 3.94 -5.82 -16.80
CA MET A 88 2.84 -5.45 -15.90
C MET A 88 2.79 -6.38 -14.67
N LEU A 89 3.05 -7.67 -14.85
CA LEU A 89 3.16 -8.64 -13.76
C LEU A 89 4.24 -8.24 -12.77
N ALA A 90 5.44 -7.93 -13.27
CA ALA A 90 6.58 -7.55 -12.44
C ALA A 90 6.30 -6.25 -11.65
N GLN A 91 5.73 -5.23 -12.30
CA GLN A 91 5.37 -3.97 -11.66
C GLN A 91 4.27 -4.15 -10.60
N SER A 92 3.26 -4.97 -10.90
CA SER A 92 2.18 -5.27 -9.96
C SER A 92 2.70 -6.05 -8.76
N SER A 93 3.60 -7.01 -8.98
CA SER A 93 4.26 -7.80 -7.92
C SER A 93 5.15 -6.94 -7.02
N GLU A 94 5.90 -6.00 -7.58
CA GLU A 94 6.68 -5.03 -6.81
C GLU A 94 5.77 -4.14 -5.96
N THR A 95 4.64 -3.70 -6.53
CA THR A 95 3.64 -2.90 -5.81
C THR A 95 3.01 -3.70 -4.66
N LEU A 96 2.67 -4.98 -4.87
CA LEU A 96 2.17 -5.88 -3.83
C LEU A 96 3.18 -6.04 -2.70
N LYS A 97 4.46 -6.27 -3.03
CA LYS A 97 5.53 -6.38 -2.03
C LYS A 97 5.67 -5.11 -1.20
N ALA A 98 5.72 -3.95 -1.86
CA ALA A 98 5.80 -2.66 -1.18
C ALA A 98 4.60 -2.43 -0.24
N PHE A 99 3.40 -2.81 -0.67
CA PHE A 99 2.20 -2.73 0.15
C PHE A 99 2.27 -3.66 1.37
N LEU A 100 2.72 -4.90 1.22
CA LEU A 100 2.91 -5.84 2.33
C LEU A 100 3.93 -5.32 3.35
N ASP A 101 5.04 -4.76 2.89
CA ASP A 101 6.07 -4.19 3.77
C ASP A 101 5.55 -2.94 4.49
N HIS A 102 4.74 -2.12 3.81
CA HIS A 102 4.09 -0.98 4.44
C HIS A 102 3.09 -1.41 5.52
N ILE A 103 2.24 -2.40 5.25
CA ILE A 103 1.31 -2.96 6.25
C ILE A 103 2.07 -3.47 7.47
N LYS A 104 3.16 -4.22 7.30
CA LYS A 104 4.00 -4.71 8.42
C LYS A 104 4.53 -3.56 9.27
N ASN A 105 4.99 -2.48 8.63
CA ASN A 105 5.51 -1.30 9.31
C ASN A 105 4.43 -0.50 10.03
N VAL A 106 3.23 -0.40 9.46
CA VAL A 106 2.12 0.36 10.04
C VAL A 106 1.42 -0.43 11.15
N ALA A 107 1.30 -1.75 11.02
CA ALA A 107 0.61 -2.62 11.97
C ALA A 107 1.18 -2.60 13.40
N ARG A 108 2.41 -2.08 13.61
CA ARG A 108 2.98 -1.90 14.95
C ARG A 108 2.43 -0.68 15.70
N TYR A 109 1.83 0.26 14.98
CA TYR A 109 1.22 1.48 15.53
C TYR A 109 -0.29 1.37 15.66
N VAL A 110 -0.90 0.32 15.11
CA VAL A 110 -2.31 -0.02 15.33
C VAL A 110 -2.48 -0.52 16.77
N PRO A 111 -3.53 -0.11 17.50
CA PRO A 111 -3.82 -0.62 18.84
C PRO A 111 -4.05 -2.13 18.89
N ALA A 112 -4.00 -2.70 20.09
CA ALA A 112 -4.44 -4.06 20.33
C ALA A 112 -5.94 -4.04 20.70
N PRO A 113 -6.73 -5.06 20.28
CA PRO A 113 -6.30 -6.31 19.64
C PRO A 113 -6.14 -6.27 18.10
N GLU A 114 -6.52 -5.17 17.44
CA GLU A 114 -6.61 -5.05 15.98
C GLU A 114 -5.28 -5.35 15.29
N SER A 115 -4.16 -4.87 15.85
CA SER A 115 -2.82 -5.15 15.33
C SER A 115 -2.49 -6.65 15.29
N GLN A 116 -3.02 -7.47 16.21
CA GLN A 116 -2.81 -8.92 16.19
C GLN A 116 -3.61 -9.57 15.06
N THR A 117 -4.86 -9.14 14.86
CA THR A 117 -5.71 -9.59 13.76
C THR A 117 -5.08 -9.24 12.40
N VAL A 118 -4.58 -8.01 12.23
CA VAL A 118 -3.88 -7.60 11.01
C VAL A 118 -2.64 -8.47 10.75
N LYS A 119 -1.79 -8.65 11.76
CA LYS A 119 -0.58 -9.48 11.62
C LYS A 119 -0.91 -10.94 11.26
N ALA A 120 -1.94 -11.51 11.88
CA ALA A 120 -2.40 -12.85 11.57
C ALA A 120 -2.93 -12.96 10.13
N GLY A 121 -3.75 -11.99 9.70
CA GLY A 121 -4.29 -11.95 8.34
C GLY A 121 -3.22 -11.79 7.27
N VAL A 122 -2.20 -10.93 7.50
CA VAL A 122 -1.04 -10.79 6.60
C VAL A 122 -0.25 -12.09 6.53
N LYS A 123 -0.02 -12.76 7.67
CA LYS A 123 0.71 -14.03 7.70
C LYS A 123 0.00 -15.09 6.87
N GLU A 124 -1.31 -15.27 7.07
CA GLU A 124 -2.10 -16.24 6.33
C GLU A 124 -2.12 -15.94 4.82
N PHE A 125 -2.28 -14.65 4.45
CA PHE A 125 -2.22 -14.24 3.05
C PHE A 125 -0.86 -14.59 2.41
N VAL A 126 0.25 -14.30 3.09
CA VAL A 126 1.59 -14.61 2.59
C VAL A 126 1.80 -16.13 2.46
N GLU A 127 1.29 -16.94 3.39
CA GLU A 127 1.37 -18.40 3.29
C GLU A 127 0.65 -18.93 2.05
N LYS A 128 -0.56 -18.44 1.76
CA LYS A 128 -1.31 -18.80 0.54
C LYS A 128 -0.62 -18.28 -0.72
N LEU A 129 -0.14 -17.04 -0.70
CA LEU A 129 0.55 -16.40 -1.82
C LEU A 129 1.83 -17.15 -2.19
N ASN A 130 2.58 -17.67 -1.21
CA ASN A 130 3.80 -18.43 -1.48
C ASN A 130 3.52 -19.69 -2.30
N GLY A 131 2.46 -20.43 -1.99
CA GLY A 131 2.07 -21.60 -2.77
C GLY A 131 1.73 -21.23 -4.22
N LEU A 132 0.93 -20.17 -4.40
CA LEU A 132 0.56 -19.68 -5.73
C LEU A 132 1.77 -19.15 -6.51
N ALA A 133 2.71 -18.47 -5.83
CA ALA A 133 3.91 -17.93 -6.44
C ALA A 133 4.82 -19.04 -6.98
N GLU A 134 4.89 -20.20 -6.32
CA GLU A 134 5.61 -21.36 -6.83
C GLU A 134 5.01 -21.85 -8.15
N GLU A 135 3.68 -21.91 -8.26
CA GLU A 135 2.99 -22.31 -9.49
C GLU A 135 3.19 -21.30 -10.63
N ILE A 136 3.13 -19.99 -10.32
CA ILE A 136 3.43 -18.93 -11.29
C ILE A 136 4.87 -19.04 -11.79
N ILE A 137 5.83 -19.29 -10.90
CA ILE A 137 7.24 -19.49 -11.27
C ILE A 137 7.39 -20.69 -12.22
N VAL A 138 6.70 -21.79 -11.96
CA VAL A 138 6.71 -22.96 -12.88
C VAL A 138 6.17 -22.57 -14.26
N GLY A 139 5.06 -21.83 -14.32
CA GLY A 139 4.51 -21.33 -15.59
C GLY A 139 5.49 -20.42 -16.36
N GLU A 140 6.19 -19.53 -15.64
CA GLU A 140 7.25 -18.69 -16.21
C GLU A 140 8.43 -19.52 -16.74
N GLU A 141 8.88 -20.54 -15.99
CA GLU A 141 9.99 -21.42 -16.39
C GLU A 141 9.64 -22.27 -17.63
N GLU A 142 8.39 -22.68 -17.76
CA GLU A 142 7.87 -23.42 -18.92
C GLU A 142 7.53 -22.51 -20.12
N MET A 143 7.61 -21.18 -19.94
CA MET A 143 7.20 -20.17 -20.93
C MET A 143 5.72 -20.33 -21.34
N ASP A 144 4.86 -20.74 -20.39
CA ASP A 144 3.41 -20.88 -20.60
C ASP A 144 2.69 -19.62 -20.08
N SER A 145 2.69 -18.58 -20.92
CA SER A 145 2.05 -17.30 -20.61
C SER A 145 0.53 -17.42 -20.42
N MET A 146 -0.11 -18.40 -21.07
CA MET A 146 -1.53 -18.69 -20.87
C MET A 146 -1.80 -19.21 -19.46
N LEU A 147 -0.99 -20.17 -18.98
CA LEU A 147 -1.09 -20.69 -17.63
C LEU A 147 -0.83 -19.60 -16.58
N VAL A 148 0.21 -18.78 -16.76
CA VAL A 148 0.50 -17.66 -15.84
C VAL A 148 -0.70 -16.69 -15.80
N GLY A 149 -1.29 -16.36 -16.95
CA GLY A 149 -2.50 -15.54 -17.02
C GLY A 149 -3.68 -16.15 -16.25
N ASP A 150 -3.88 -17.46 -16.38
CA ASP A 150 -4.94 -18.19 -15.66
C ASP A 150 -4.72 -18.22 -14.15
N LEU A 151 -3.49 -18.49 -13.69
CA LEU A 151 -3.12 -18.45 -12.27
C LEU A 151 -3.36 -17.05 -11.68
N ILE A 152 -3.03 -15.99 -12.43
CA ILE A 152 -3.28 -14.62 -11.99
C ILE A 152 -4.78 -14.35 -11.87
N GLU A 153 -5.57 -14.65 -12.92
CA GLU A 153 -6.98 -14.28 -12.96
C GLU A 153 -7.84 -15.12 -12.00
N TYR A 154 -7.61 -16.43 -11.96
CA TYR A 154 -8.50 -17.36 -11.28
C TYR A 154 -8.01 -17.77 -9.89
N GLU A 155 -6.77 -17.43 -9.51
CA GLU A 155 -6.25 -17.74 -8.18
C GLU A 155 -5.73 -16.50 -7.45
N LEU A 156 -4.83 -15.72 -8.06
CA LEU A 156 -4.20 -14.58 -7.37
C LEU A 156 -5.21 -13.48 -7.07
N ILE A 157 -6.01 -13.11 -8.06
CA ILE A 157 -7.01 -12.06 -7.90
C ILE A 157 -8.10 -12.47 -6.89
N PRO A 158 -8.65 -13.70 -6.93
CA PRO A 158 -9.54 -14.19 -5.86
C PRO A 158 -8.89 -14.21 -4.47
N LEU A 159 -7.60 -14.57 -4.37
CA LEU A 159 -6.86 -14.49 -3.12
C LEU A 159 -6.76 -13.05 -2.58
N LEU A 160 -6.51 -12.07 -3.47
CA LEU A 160 -6.54 -10.65 -3.13
C LEU A 160 -7.94 -10.19 -2.68
N ASP A 161 -9.00 -10.68 -3.32
CA ASP A 161 -10.38 -10.40 -2.91
C ASP A 161 -10.70 -10.96 -1.53
N GLU A 162 -10.30 -12.20 -1.24
CA GLU A 162 -10.45 -12.81 0.09
C GLU A 162 -9.74 -11.95 1.15
N TRP A 163 -8.50 -11.53 0.85
CA TRP A 163 -7.70 -10.73 1.77
C TRP A 163 -8.31 -9.34 2.03
N LYS A 164 -8.84 -8.70 0.98
CA LYS A 164 -9.55 -7.42 1.07
C LYS A 164 -10.78 -7.49 1.98
N GLU A 165 -11.60 -8.52 1.87
CA GLU A 165 -12.79 -8.66 2.72
C GLU A 165 -12.41 -8.84 4.19
N ARG A 166 -11.32 -9.57 4.47
CA ARG A 166 -10.79 -9.72 5.85
C ARG A 166 -10.33 -8.40 6.46
N PHE A 167 -9.76 -7.48 5.67
CA PHE A 167 -9.44 -6.13 6.17
C PHE A 167 -10.71 -5.37 6.57
N LYS A 168 -11.75 -5.40 5.75
CA LYS A 168 -13.03 -4.73 6.05
C LYS A 168 -13.64 -5.25 7.36
N ASP A 169 -13.57 -6.55 7.59
CA ASP A 169 -14.10 -7.17 8.81
C ASP A 169 -13.27 -6.84 10.05
N SER A 170 -11.96 -6.67 9.89
CA SER A 170 -11.05 -6.29 10.98
C SER A 170 -11.27 -4.85 11.45
N VAL A 171 -11.58 -3.95 10.51
CA VAL A 171 -11.89 -2.53 10.80
C VAL A 171 -13.28 -2.36 11.44
N LYS A 172 -14.29 -3.14 11.01
CA LYS A 172 -15.66 -3.02 11.54
C LYS A 172 -15.82 -3.52 12.98
N LYS A 173 -14.98 -4.47 13.43
CA LYS A 173 -15.06 -5.04 14.79
C LYS A 173 -14.41 -4.16 15.87
N GLY A 174 -13.66 -3.13 15.48
CA GLY A 174 -13.04 -2.16 16.40
C GLY A 174 -13.85 -0.88 16.63
N ARG A 175 -15.11 -0.82 16.16
CA ARG A 175 -16.05 0.30 16.41
C ARG A 175 -17.16 -0.11 17.36
#